data_AF-X1SXH5-F1
#
_entry.id   AF-X1SXH5-F1
#
_cell.length_a   1.000
_cell.length_b   1.000
_cell.length_c   1.000
_cell.angle_alpha   90.00
_cell.angle_beta   90.00
_cell.angle_gamma   90.00
#
_symmetry.space_group_name_H-M   'P 1'
#
loop_
_entity.id
_entity.type
_entity.pdbx_description
1 polymer ?
#
loop_
_entity_poly.entity_id
_entity_poly.type
_entity_poly.pdbx_seq_one_letter_code
_entity_poly.pdbx_strand_id
1 'polypeptide(L)' 'MTNIFRQAKQLLDKRDAGGELSWEEFQLISTAELPLIMRGCPLPEDMPVAECLEKLAKSVEGDDNA' A
#
# COMPACT_ATOMS: atom_id res chain seq x y z
N MET A 1 9.32 0.35 12.72
CA MET A 1 9.68 -0.37 11.48
C MET A 1 9.03 0.36 10.31
N THR A 2 9.73 0.64 9.21
CA THR A 2 9.13 1.42 8.13
C THR A 2 8.04 0.62 7.43
N ASN A 3 6.80 1.07 7.52
CA ASN A 3 5.66 0.36 6.94
C ASN A 3 5.62 0.61 5.43
N ILE A 4 5.93 -0.42 4.65
CA ILE A 4 5.94 -0.34 3.18
C ILE A 4 4.57 0.03 2.60
N PHE A 5 3.46 -0.38 3.22
CA PHE A 5 2.12 -0.06 2.77
C PHE A 5 1.79 1.43 2.98
N ARG A 6 2.24 2.01 4.10
CA ARG A 6 2.09 3.45 4.35
C ARG A 6 2.88 4.29 3.35
N GLN A 7 4.11 3.86 3.04
CA GLN A 7 4.93 4.51 2.01
C GLN A 7 4.29 4.40 0.62
N ALA A 8 3.80 3.22 0.25
CA ALA A 8 3.12 3.02 -1.02
C ALA A 8 1.87 3.90 -1.15
N LYS A 9 1.09 4.06 -0.07
CA LYS A 9 -0.05 4.98 -0.04
C LYS A 9 0.38 6.43 -0.32
N GLN A 10 1.42 6.91 0.36
CA GLN A 10 1.93 8.27 0.16
C GLN A 10 2.44 8.50 -1.28
N LEU A 11 3.04 7.48 -1.90
CA LEU A 11 3.49 7.56 -3.29
C LEU A 11 2.30 7.55 -4.27
N LEU A 12 1.24 6.80 -3.98
CA LEU A 12 -0.01 6.88 -4.75
C LEU A 12 -0.66 8.26 -4.63
N ASP A 13 -0.76 8.81 -3.41
CA ASP A 13 -1.29 10.16 -3.18
C ASP A 13 -0.46 11.22 -3.94
N LYS A 14 0.88 11.09 -3.92
CA LYS A 14 1.80 11.93 -4.70
C LYS A 14 1.52 11.83 -6.21
N ARG A 15 1.33 10.62 -6.73
CA ARG A 15 1.02 10.38 -8.14
C ARG A 15 -0.33 10.99 -8.53
N ASP A 16 -1.35 10.80 -7.70
CA ASP A 16 -2.71 11.31 -7.95
C ASP A 16 -2.75 12.85 -7.89
N ALA A 17 -1.87 13.48 -7.11
CA ALA A 17 -1.63 14.92 -7.13
C ALA A 17 -0.84 15.43 -8.36
N GLY A 18 -0.48 14.55 -9.29
CA GLY A 18 0.31 14.88 -10.49
C GLY A 18 1.83 14.89 -10.27
N GLY A 19 2.31 14.34 -9.16
CA GLY A 19 3.73 14.19 -8.88
C GLY A 19 4.36 13.05 -9.68
N GLU A 20 5.59 13.26 -10.13
CA GLU A 20 6.36 12.22 -10.81
C GLU A 20 6.90 11.18 -9.82
N LEU A 21 6.79 9.90 -10.18
CA LEU A 21 7.36 8.80 -9.42
C LEU A 21 8.64 8.31 -10.09
N SER A 22 9.69 8.11 -9.29
CA SER A 22 10.88 7.41 -9.75
C SER A 22 10.60 5.92 -9.97
N TRP A 23 11.50 5.26 -10.69
CA TRP A 23 11.42 3.81 -10.87
C TRP A 23 11.43 3.05 -9.54
N GLU A 24 12.26 3.49 -8.58
CA GLU A 24 12.34 2.89 -7.24
C GLU A 24 11.03 3.08 -6.47
N GLU A 25 10.42 4.27 -6.55
CA GLU A 25 9.10 4.56 -5.95
C GLU A 25 8.02 3.66 -6.57
N PHE A 26 8.03 3.47 -7.89
CA PHE A 26 7.11 2.58 -8.59
C PHE A 26 7.28 1.11 -8.16
N GLN A 27 8.53 0.64 -8.02
CA GLN A 27 8.81 -0.71 -7.52
C GLN A 27 8.33 -0.90 -6.08
N LEU A 28 8.42 0.13 -5.23
CA LEU A 28 7.92 0.07 -3.86
C LEU A 28 6.39 -0.11 -3.84
N ILE A 29 5.66 0.65 -4.64
CA ILE A 29 4.21 0.51 -4.79
C ILE A 29 3.87 -0.91 -5.24
N SER A 30 4.50 -1.38 -6.32
CA SER A 30 4.26 -2.73 -6.85
C SER A 30 4.52 -3.82 -5.80
N THR A 31 5.58 -3.66 -5.00
CA THR A 31 5.91 -4.59 -3.92
C THR A 31 4.86 -4.57 -2.80
N ALA A 32 4.31 -3.41 -2.47
CA ALA A 32 3.25 -3.26 -1.49
C ALA A 32 1.88 -3.78 -1.99
N GLU A 33 1.68 -3.80 -3.31
CA GLU A 33 0.48 -4.37 -3.97
C GLU A 33 0.56 -5.89 -4.13
N LEU A 34 1.76 -6.49 -4.19
CA LEU A 34 1.92 -7.94 -4.31
C LEU A 34 1.10 -8.74 -3.26
N PRO A 35 1.05 -8.37 -1.98
CA PRO A 35 0.19 -9.02 -0.99
C PRO A 35 -1.32 -8.88 -1.27
N LEU A 36 -1.74 -7.79 -1.93
CA LEU A 36 -3.13 -7.59 -2.34
C LEU A 36 -3.52 -8.52 -3.49
N ILE A 37 -2.57 -8.81 -4.38
CA ILE A 37 -2.75 -9.65 -5.58
C ILE A 37 -2.59 -11.14 -5.25
N MET A 38 -1.57 -11.49 -4.45
CA MET A 38 -1.19 -12.88 -4.18
C MET A 38 -1.95 -13.53 -3.02
N ARG A 39 -2.37 -12.76 -2.01
CA ARG A 39 -3.39 -13.25 -1.09
C ARG A 39 -4.72 -12.86 -1.69
N GLY A 40 -5.71 -13.75 -1.62
CA GLY A 40 -7.11 -13.38 -1.78
C GLY A 40 -7.50 -12.43 -0.65
N CYS A 41 -6.96 -11.21 -0.69
CA CYS A 41 -7.27 -10.15 0.24
C CYS A 41 -8.78 -10.01 0.21
N PRO A 42 -9.47 -10.04 1.35
CA PRO A 42 -10.93 -9.91 1.41
C PRO A 42 -11.38 -8.46 1.09
N LEU A 43 -10.52 -7.69 0.43
CA LEU A 43 -10.74 -6.30 0.10
C LEU A 43 -11.57 -6.26 -1.19
N PRO A 44 -12.62 -5.42 -1.23
CA PRO A 44 -13.48 -5.30 -2.41
C PRO A 44 -12.65 -4.90 -3.64
N GLU A 45 -12.97 -5.46 -4.81
CA GLU A 45 -12.38 -5.05 -6.09
C GLU A 45 -12.63 -3.57 -6.40
N ASP A 46 -13.72 -3.01 -5.86
CA ASP A 46 -14.11 -1.60 -6.00
C ASP A 46 -13.37 -0.66 -5.01
N MET A 47 -12.62 -1.22 -4.05
CA MET A 47 -11.91 -0.41 -3.04
C MET A 47 -10.62 0.18 -3.65
N PRO A 48 -10.38 1.50 -3.50
CA PRO A 48 -9.16 2.11 -4.00
C PRO A 48 -7.93 1.52 -3.33
N VAL A 49 -6.88 1.27 -4.13
CA VAL A 49 -5.61 0.67 -3.67
C VAL A 49 -5.03 1.42 -2.47
N ALA A 50 -5.15 2.74 -2.42
CA ALA A 50 -4.69 3.55 -1.30
C ALA A 50 -5.36 3.17 0.04
N GLU A 51 -6.66 2.84 0.04
CA GLU A 51 -7.37 2.35 1.23
C GLU A 51 -6.99 0.91 1.58
N CYS A 52 -6.79 0.06 0.57
CA CYS A 52 -6.29 -1.30 0.75
C CYS A 52 -4.92 -1.31 1.45
N LEU A 53 -4.00 -0.46 0.99
CA LEU A 53 -2.69 -0.25 1.60
C LEU A 53 -2.80 0.31 3.01
N GLU A 54 -3.73 1.22 3.29
CA GLU A 54 -3.94 1.72 4.66
C GLU A 54 -4.39 0.61 5.61
N LYS A 55 -5.32 -0.25 5.18
CA LYS A 55 -5.77 -1.39 5.99
C LYS A 55 -4.64 -2.38 6.24
N LEU A 56 -3.83 -2.69 5.23
CA LEU A 56 -2.64 -3.53 5.41
C LEU A 56 -1.62 -2.87 6.34
N ALA A 57 -1.44 -1.55 6.22
CA ALA A 57 -0.56 -0.81 7.12
C ALA A 57 -1.01 -0.98 8.57
N LYS A 58 -2.30 -0.76 8.85
CA LYS A 58 -2.90 -0.93 10.17
C LYS A 58 -2.81 -2.37 10.69
N SER A 59 -3.00 -3.38 9.84
CA SER A 59 -2.86 -4.78 10.23
C SER A 59 -1.42 -5.12 10.64
N VAL A 60 -0.42 -4.62 9.90
CA VAL A 60 1.00 -4.82 10.25
C VAL A 60 1.43 -3.97 11.45
N GLU A 61 0.81 -2.81 11.66
CA GLU A 61 1.04 -1.96 12.84
C GLU A 61 0.34 -2.47 14.11
N GLY A 62 -0.77 -3.20 13.95
CA GLY A 62 -1.62 -3.69 15.04
C GLY A 62 -1.29 -5.11 15.53
N ASP A 63 -0.45 -5.86 14.82
CA ASP A 63 0.03 -7.20 15.23
C ASP A 63 1.14 -7.15 16.29
N ASP A 64 1.47 -5.96 16.82
CA ASP A 64 2.41 -5.75 17.93
C ASP A 64 1.72 -5.72 19.31
N ASN A 65 0.44 -6.12 19.41
CA ASN A 65 -0.30 -6.22 20.66
C ASN A 65 -0.95 -7.61 20.81
N ALA A 66 -0.10 -8.64 20.99
CA ALA A 66 -0.47 -9.95 21.51
C ALA A 66 -0.10 -10.06 23.00
#